data_AF-A9PH72-F1
#
_entry.id   AF-A9PH72-F1
#
_cell.length_a   1.000
_cell.length_b   1.000
_cell.length_c   1.000
_cell.angle_alpha   90.00
_cell.angle_beta   90.00
_cell.angle_gamma   90.00
#
_symmetry.space_group_name_H-M   'P 1'
#
loop_
_entity.id
_entity.type
_entity.pdbx_description
1 polymer ?
#
loop_
_entity_poly.entity_id
_entity_poly.type
_entity_poly.pdbx_seq_one_letter_code
_entity_poly.pdbx_strand_id
1 'polypeptide(L)'
;MGWQGKDPSTDFRGGGFISLENLLFFARNFPTSFQDLLQKREGDRSVWEYPFAVAGVNITFMLIQMLDLEAVKPRTLVGATFLKFLEEDDSAFDRLYCITFKLMDHEWLDMHASYMDFNAVMKSTRRQLERELLSEDITRLEELPSYTLLTR
;
A
#
# COMPACT_ATOMS: atom_id res chain seq x y z
N MET A 1 2.27 -8.67 14.56
CA MET A 1 2.49 -8.59 13.11
C MET A 1 1.28 -9.05 12.29
N GLY A 2 0.49 -10.05 12.72
CA GLY A 2 -0.72 -10.43 11.98
C GLY A 2 -0.41 -11.17 10.68
N TRP A 3 0.34 -12.25 10.77
CA TRP A 3 0.58 -13.23 9.69
C TRP A 3 -0.59 -14.22 9.62
N GLN A 4 -0.89 -14.84 8.47
CA GLN A 4 -1.98 -15.84 8.37
C GLN A 4 -1.63 -17.13 9.14
N GLY A 5 -0.34 -17.47 9.22
CA GLY A 5 0.14 -18.71 9.83
C GLY A 5 1.16 -18.51 10.95
N LYS A 6 1.56 -19.62 11.56
CA LYS A 6 2.70 -19.67 12.51
C LYS A 6 4.06 -19.49 11.80
N ASP A 7 4.10 -19.75 10.51
CA ASP A 7 5.26 -19.56 9.65
C ASP A 7 5.00 -18.40 8.66
N PRO A 8 5.55 -17.20 8.92
CA PRO A 8 5.41 -16.03 8.05
C PRO A 8 5.89 -16.26 6.62
N SER A 9 6.77 -17.23 6.37
CA SER A 9 7.29 -17.51 5.03
C SER A 9 6.18 -17.90 4.05
N THR A 10 5.09 -18.47 4.57
CA THR A 10 3.96 -18.94 3.77
C THR A 10 3.04 -17.82 3.28
N ASP A 11 3.07 -16.65 3.92
CA ASP A 11 2.29 -15.47 3.53
C ASP A 11 2.85 -14.81 2.26
N PHE A 12 4.14 -14.97 1.98
CA PHE A 12 4.81 -14.31 0.86
C PHE A 12 4.56 -14.96 -0.52
N ARG A 13 3.62 -15.90 -0.66
CA ARG A 13 3.40 -16.58 -1.95
C ARG A 13 2.89 -15.64 -3.06
N GLY A 14 2.10 -14.62 -2.72
CA GLY A 14 1.53 -13.66 -3.67
C GLY A 14 2.43 -12.45 -3.92
N GLY A 15 2.89 -11.78 -2.85
CA GLY A 15 3.77 -10.59 -2.94
C GLY A 15 5.27 -10.89 -2.99
N GLY A 16 5.66 -12.16 -2.82
CA GLY A 16 7.05 -12.60 -2.86
C GLY A 16 7.95 -11.92 -1.82
N PHE A 17 9.26 -12.06 -2.04
CA PHE A 17 10.31 -11.37 -1.30
C PHE A 17 10.16 -9.83 -1.36
N ILE A 18 9.58 -9.29 -2.44
CA ILE A 18 9.35 -7.85 -2.61
C ILE A 18 8.49 -7.28 -1.47
N SER A 19 7.43 -7.98 -1.05
CA SER A 19 6.59 -7.51 0.04
C SER A 19 7.30 -7.43 1.40
N LEU A 20 8.36 -8.24 1.60
CA LEU A 20 9.22 -8.11 2.77
C LEU A 20 10.11 -6.86 2.68
N GLU A 21 10.73 -6.62 1.52
CA GLU A 21 11.52 -5.41 1.27
C GLU A 21 10.68 -4.15 1.45
N ASN A 22 9.43 -4.15 0.96
CA ASN A 22 8.49 -3.05 1.15
C ASN A 22 8.21 -2.78 2.65
N LEU A 23 7.97 -3.83 3.45
CA LEU A 23 7.75 -3.69 4.89
C LEU A 23 9.00 -3.15 5.60
N LEU A 24 10.19 -3.61 5.21
CA LEU A 24 11.46 -3.12 5.75
C LEU A 24 11.71 -1.66 5.36
N PHE A 25 11.44 -1.29 4.11
CA PHE A 25 11.51 0.08 3.65
C PHE A 25 10.57 0.97 4.46
N PHE A 26 9.32 0.55 4.66
CA PHE A 26 8.34 1.32 5.42
C PHE A 26 8.80 1.53 6.87
N ALA A 27 9.24 0.47 7.54
CA ALA A 27 9.73 0.54 8.92
C ALA A 27 10.95 1.48 9.08
N ARG A 28 11.80 1.59 8.06
CA ARG A 28 13.01 2.42 8.09
C ARG A 28 12.75 3.88 7.74
N ASN A 29 11.87 4.14 6.77
CA ASN A 29 11.69 5.48 6.18
C ASN A 29 10.52 6.26 6.81
N PHE A 30 9.53 5.57 7.37
CA PHE A 30 8.38 6.16 8.06
C PHE A 30 8.07 5.40 9.35
N PRO A 31 9.01 5.35 10.31
CA PRO A 31 8.87 4.55 11.52
C PRO A 31 7.63 4.92 12.36
N THR A 32 7.25 6.19 12.41
CA THR A 32 6.04 6.62 13.13
C THR A 32 4.79 6.01 12.50
N SER A 33 4.55 6.24 11.21
CA SER A 33 3.42 5.63 10.48
C SER A 33 3.42 4.11 10.55
N PHE A 34 4.58 3.47 10.45
CA PHE A 34 4.69 2.02 10.57
C PHE A 34 4.23 1.51 11.94
N GLN A 35 4.66 2.18 13.03
CA GLN A 35 4.25 1.82 14.39
C GLN A 35 2.77 2.08 14.63
N ASP A 36 2.23 3.18 14.13
CA ASP A 36 0.82 3.53 14.30
C ASP A 36 -0.09 2.50 13.60
N LEU A 37 0.29 2.06 12.40
CA LEU A 37 -0.39 0.98 11.67
C LEU A 37 -0.26 -0.38 12.34
N LEU A 38 0.94 -0.70 12.84
CA LEU A 38 1.21 -1.99 13.50
C LEU A 38 0.42 -2.12 14.81
N GLN A 39 0.32 -1.02 15.56
CA GLN A 39 -0.33 -0.97 16.87
C GLN A 39 -1.79 -0.53 16.80
N LYS A 40 -2.30 -0.18 15.60
CA LYS A 40 -3.70 0.23 15.37
C LYS A 40 -4.10 1.44 16.24
N ARG A 41 -3.22 2.45 16.31
CA ARG A 41 -3.36 3.57 17.27
C ARG A 41 -4.41 4.62 16.89
N GLU A 42 -4.74 4.74 15.62
CA GLU A 42 -5.62 5.78 15.09
C GLU A 42 -7.06 5.30 14.92
N GLY A 43 -8.04 6.17 15.18
CA GLY A 43 -9.45 5.95 14.83
C GLY A 43 -10.23 5.00 15.75
N ASP A 44 -11.55 4.99 15.56
CA ASP A 44 -12.43 3.99 16.17
C ASP A 44 -12.43 2.73 15.30
N ARG A 45 -12.19 1.57 15.92
CA ARG A 45 -11.80 0.34 15.23
C ARG A 45 -12.68 -0.83 15.62
N SER A 46 -12.91 -1.71 14.66
CA SER A 46 -13.67 -2.93 14.90
C SER A 46 -12.88 -3.86 15.82
N VAL A 47 -13.58 -4.74 16.55
CA VAL A 47 -12.91 -5.83 17.28
C VAL A 47 -12.19 -6.77 16.30
N TRP A 48 -12.72 -6.92 15.08
CA TRP A 48 -12.16 -7.76 14.03
C TRP A 48 -11.37 -6.91 13.03
N GLU A 49 -10.17 -6.50 13.42
CA GLU A 49 -9.26 -5.70 12.59
C GLU A 49 -8.58 -6.50 11.46
N TYR A 50 -8.04 -5.79 10.46
CA TYR A 50 -7.20 -6.43 9.45
C TYR A 50 -5.84 -6.87 10.03
N PRO A 51 -5.34 -8.05 9.62
CA PRO A 51 -4.00 -8.48 9.97
C PRO A 51 -2.95 -7.61 9.26
N PHE A 52 -2.11 -6.90 10.02
CA PHE A 52 -1.14 -5.93 9.48
C PHE A 52 -0.25 -6.51 8.37
N ALA A 53 0.40 -7.64 8.60
CA ALA A 53 1.31 -8.20 7.61
C ALA A 53 0.57 -8.74 6.36
N VAL A 54 -0.62 -9.31 6.55
CA VAL A 54 -1.48 -9.74 5.43
C VAL A 54 -1.91 -8.56 4.57
N ALA A 55 -2.28 -7.43 5.19
CA ALA A 55 -2.56 -6.19 4.47
C ALA A 55 -1.35 -5.74 3.66
N GLY A 56 -0.17 -5.70 4.28
CA GLY A 56 1.08 -5.37 3.59
C GLY A 56 1.33 -6.24 2.35
N VAL A 57 1.25 -7.56 2.48
CA VAL A 57 1.45 -8.46 1.32
C VAL A 57 0.41 -8.24 0.22
N ASN A 58 -0.86 -8.04 0.59
CA ASN A 58 -1.93 -7.79 -0.38
C ASN A 58 -1.76 -6.45 -1.09
N ILE A 59 -1.23 -5.43 -0.41
CA ILE A 59 -0.88 -4.14 -1.02
C ILE A 59 0.20 -4.32 -2.08
N THR A 60 1.29 -5.03 -1.77
CA THR A 60 2.34 -5.32 -2.75
C THR A 60 1.77 -6.03 -3.98
N PHE A 61 0.96 -7.08 -3.77
CA PHE A 61 0.33 -7.81 -4.87
C PHE A 61 -0.59 -6.92 -5.71
N MET A 62 -1.43 -6.12 -5.05
CA MET A 62 -2.31 -5.17 -5.72
C MET A 62 -1.53 -4.17 -6.58
N LEU A 63 -0.42 -3.61 -6.06
CA LEU A 63 0.41 -2.66 -6.78
C LEU A 63 1.07 -3.32 -8.00
N ILE A 64 1.63 -4.53 -7.87
CA ILE A 64 2.21 -5.28 -8.99
C ILE A 64 1.19 -5.44 -10.13
N GLN A 65 -0.04 -5.83 -9.79
CA GLN A 65 -1.12 -6.00 -10.77
C GLN A 65 -1.62 -4.68 -11.36
N MET A 66 -1.77 -3.64 -10.53
CA MET A 66 -2.30 -2.34 -10.93
C MET A 66 -1.34 -1.61 -11.87
N LEU A 67 -0.04 -1.68 -11.56
CA LEU A 67 1.03 -1.03 -12.32
C LEU A 67 1.53 -1.87 -13.50
N ASP A 68 1.07 -3.12 -13.60
CA ASP A 68 1.39 -4.04 -14.68
C ASP A 68 2.90 -4.36 -14.80
N LEU A 69 3.56 -4.54 -13.65
CA LEU A 69 5.03 -4.66 -13.56
C LEU A 69 5.60 -5.95 -14.17
N GLU A 70 4.74 -6.93 -14.47
CA GLU A 70 5.13 -8.17 -15.15
C GLU A 70 5.25 -7.98 -16.67
N ALA A 71 4.71 -6.89 -17.21
CA ALA A 71 4.77 -6.59 -18.63
C ALA A 71 6.10 -5.92 -19.00
N VAL A 72 6.64 -6.28 -20.17
CA VAL A 72 7.87 -5.66 -20.71
C VAL A 72 7.67 -4.16 -20.99
N LYS A 73 6.43 -3.72 -21.24
CA LYS A 73 6.04 -2.33 -21.43
C LYS A 73 4.68 -2.09 -20.77
N PRO A 74 4.44 -0.90 -20.21
CA PRO A 74 3.15 -0.58 -19.61
C PRO A 74 1.99 -0.75 -20.59
N ARG A 75 0.97 -1.52 -20.21
CA ARG A 75 -0.27 -1.67 -21.00
C ARG A 75 -1.40 -0.77 -20.52
N THR A 76 -1.23 -0.14 -19.35
CA THR A 76 -2.20 0.75 -18.72
C THR A 76 -1.62 2.15 -18.57
N LEU A 77 -2.50 3.16 -18.55
CA LEU A 77 -2.06 4.55 -18.32
C LEU A 77 -1.44 4.73 -16.92
N VAL A 78 -1.94 4.00 -15.93
CA VAL A 78 -1.40 4.01 -14.56
C VAL A 78 0.02 3.47 -14.54
N GLY A 79 0.28 2.32 -15.19
CA GLY A 79 1.63 1.77 -15.31
C GLY A 79 2.58 2.69 -16.08
N ALA A 80 2.11 3.31 -17.16
CA ALA A 80 2.89 4.27 -17.94
C ALA A 80 3.24 5.53 -17.13
N THR A 81 2.32 5.97 -16.26
CA THR A 81 2.54 7.11 -15.38
C THR A 81 3.51 6.76 -14.26
N PHE A 82 3.37 5.59 -13.64
CA PHE A 82 4.30 5.12 -12.62
C PHE A 82 5.72 4.98 -13.15
N LEU A 83 5.91 4.55 -14.40
CA LEU A 83 7.24 4.46 -15.01
C LEU A 83 7.97 5.81 -15.00
N LYS A 84 7.26 6.93 -15.16
CA LYS A 84 7.85 8.27 -15.07
C LYS A 84 8.35 8.58 -13.66
N PHE A 85 7.61 8.21 -12.62
CA PHE A 85 8.08 8.37 -11.25
C PHE A 85 9.29 7.48 -10.96
N LEU A 86 9.31 6.26 -11.50
CA LEU A 86 10.43 5.34 -11.34
C LEU A 86 11.70 5.81 -12.05
N GLU A 87 11.58 6.55 -13.16
CA GLU A 87 12.72 7.18 -13.84
C GLU A 87 13.40 8.27 -12.98
N GLU A 88 12.69 8.87 -12.02
CA GLU A 88 13.19 9.93 -11.14
C GLU A 88 13.57 9.44 -9.73
N ASP A 89 12.92 8.39 -9.23
CA ASP A 89 13.14 7.81 -7.90
C ASP A 89 13.22 6.28 -7.96
N ASP A 90 14.42 5.72 -7.76
CA ASP A 90 14.64 4.26 -7.68
C ASP A 90 13.82 3.60 -6.56
N SER A 91 13.38 4.37 -5.55
CA SER A 91 12.53 3.91 -4.45
C SER A 91 11.04 4.18 -4.69
N ALA A 92 10.62 4.57 -5.90
CA ALA A 92 9.25 4.94 -6.20
C ALA A 92 8.23 3.85 -5.84
N PHE A 93 8.56 2.57 -6.09
CA PHE A 93 7.68 1.45 -5.74
C PHE A 93 7.48 1.32 -4.22
N ASP A 94 8.57 1.37 -3.46
CA ASP A 94 8.52 1.26 -2.00
C ASP A 94 7.84 2.47 -1.34
N ARG A 95 8.04 3.66 -1.92
CA ARG A 95 7.36 4.88 -1.47
C ARG A 95 5.86 4.82 -1.75
N LEU A 96 5.49 4.39 -2.96
CA LEU A 96 4.08 4.17 -3.33
C LEU A 96 3.43 3.10 -2.43
N TYR A 97 4.17 2.05 -2.05
CA TYR A 97 3.72 1.08 -1.06
C TYR A 97 3.38 1.72 0.29
N CYS A 98 4.25 2.57 0.82
CA CYS A 98 4.01 3.26 2.11
C CYS A 98 2.75 4.13 2.04
N ILE A 99 2.61 4.92 0.96
CA ILE A 99 1.43 5.76 0.70
C ILE A 99 0.17 4.89 0.66
N THR A 100 0.21 3.79 -0.09
CA THR A 100 -0.92 2.88 -0.27
C THR A 100 -1.34 2.23 1.03
N PHE A 101 -0.40 1.91 1.92
CA PHE A 101 -0.72 1.31 3.22
C PHE A 101 -1.45 2.32 4.12
N LYS A 102 -0.94 3.54 4.25
CA LYS A 102 -1.66 4.57 5.02
C LYS A 102 -3.03 4.91 4.40
N LEU A 103 -3.13 4.95 3.07
CA LEU A 103 -4.41 5.12 2.39
C LEU A 103 -5.38 3.96 2.69
N MET A 104 -4.90 2.72 2.67
CA MET A 104 -5.73 1.55 3.00
C MET A 104 -6.26 1.62 4.43
N ASP A 105 -5.45 2.05 5.39
CA ASP A 105 -5.90 2.22 6.78
C ASP A 105 -6.88 3.39 6.92
N HIS A 106 -6.69 4.47 6.16
CA HIS A 106 -7.63 5.58 6.11
C HIS A 106 -9.01 5.12 5.58
N GLU A 107 -9.02 4.42 4.44
CA GLU A 107 -10.25 3.84 3.87
C GLU A 107 -10.89 2.82 4.84
N TRP A 108 -10.09 2.04 5.57
CA TRP A 108 -10.58 1.11 6.58
C TRP A 108 -11.39 1.83 7.67
N LEU A 109 -10.84 2.94 8.19
CA LEU A 109 -11.47 3.73 9.25
C LEU A 109 -12.72 4.46 8.72
N ASP A 110 -12.63 5.09 7.55
CA ASP A 110 -13.74 5.81 6.91
C ASP A 110 -14.94 4.90 6.62
N MET A 111 -14.67 3.64 6.25
CA MET A 111 -15.69 2.64 5.98
C MET A 111 -16.24 1.96 7.24
N HIS A 112 -15.70 2.28 8.44
CA HIS A 112 -15.95 1.54 9.67
C HIS A 112 -15.80 0.02 9.49
N ALA A 113 -14.74 -0.37 8.76
CA ALA A 113 -14.58 -1.71 8.23
C ALA A 113 -14.28 -2.75 9.33
N SER A 114 -14.71 -3.98 9.05
CA SER A 114 -14.29 -5.17 9.78
C SER A 114 -13.49 -6.10 8.87
N TYR A 115 -12.93 -7.16 9.44
CA TYR A 115 -12.24 -8.22 8.69
C TYR A 115 -13.02 -8.71 7.46
N MET A 116 -14.35 -8.76 7.53
CA MET A 116 -15.21 -9.21 6.43
C MET A 116 -15.19 -8.24 5.23
N ASP A 117 -14.83 -6.98 5.46
CA ASP A 117 -14.84 -5.89 4.48
C ASP A 117 -13.47 -5.70 3.80
N PHE A 118 -12.48 -6.51 4.15
CA PHE A 118 -11.10 -6.37 3.67
C PHE A 118 -11.00 -6.22 2.14
N ASN A 119 -11.70 -7.07 1.40
CA ASN A 119 -11.71 -7.00 -0.06
C ASN A 119 -12.39 -5.74 -0.60
N ALA A 120 -13.37 -5.18 0.12
CA ALA A 120 -14.02 -3.93 -0.25
C ALA A 120 -13.08 -2.74 -0.03
N VAL A 121 -12.39 -2.70 1.12
CA VAL A 121 -11.39 -1.67 1.44
C VAL A 121 -10.24 -1.69 0.43
N MET A 122 -9.69 -2.87 0.09
CA MET A 122 -8.63 -2.99 -0.92
C MET A 122 -9.07 -2.46 -2.29
N LYS A 123 -10.32 -2.71 -2.70
CA LYS A 123 -10.87 -2.18 -3.95
C LYS A 123 -11.05 -0.66 -3.91
N SER A 124 -11.47 -0.11 -2.77
CA SER A 124 -11.60 1.34 -2.58
C SER A 124 -10.23 2.02 -2.66
N THR A 125 -9.26 1.51 -1.88
CA THR A 125 -7.85 1.92 -1.88
C THR A 125 -7.28 1.96 -3.28
N ARG A 126 -7.46 0.88 -4.06
CA ARG A 126 -6.99 0.82 -5.46
C ARG A 126 -7.57 1.94 -6.32
N ARG A 127 -8.89 2.13 -6.28
CA ARG A 127 -9.58 3.15 -7.09
C ARG A 127 -9.13 4.56 -6.73
N GLN A 128 -8.96 4.82 -5.43
CA GLN A 128 -8.45 6.08 -4.93
C GLN A 128 -7.04 6.33 -5.45
N LEU A 129 -6.14 5.35 -5.33
CA LEU A 129 -4.77 5.47 -5.78
C LEU A 129 -4.65 5.64 -7.31
N GLU A 130 -5.42 4.88 -8.10
CA GLU A 130 -5.50 5.06 -9.55
C GLU A 130 -5.93 6.48 -9.91
N ARG A 131 -6.88 7.07 -9.17
CA ARG A 131 -7.33 8.45 -9.40
C ARG A 131 -6.23 9.47 -9.11
N GLU A 132 -5.50 9.29 -8.01
CA GLU A 132 -4.41 10.21 -7.64
C GLU A 132 -3.24 10.13 -8.62
N LEU A 133 -2.84 8.92 -9.03
CA LEU A 133 -1.75 8.71 -10.00
C LEU A 133 -2.06 9.26 -11.40
N LEU A 134 -3.34 9.34 -11.78
CA LEU A 134 -3.76 9.85 -13.09
C LEU A 134 -4.10 11.36 -13.08
N SER A 135 -3.89 12.03 -11.95
CA SER A 135 -4.07 13.48 -11.84
C SER A 135 -2.98 14.22 -12.62
N GLU A 136 -3.37 15.15 -13.50
CA GLU A 136 -2.43 15.92 -14.33
C GLU A 136 -1.50 16.84 -13.52
N ASP A 137 -1.92 17.20 -12.31
CA ASP A 137 -1.16 18.09 -11.40
C ASP A 137 -0.04 17.37 -10.64
N ILE A 138 0.07 16.04 -10.74
CA ILE A 138 1.02 15.23 -9.98
C ILE A 138 2.22 14.87 -10.85
N THR A 139 3.38 15.41 -10.48
CA THR A 139 4.66 15.11 -11.12
C THR A 139 5.61 14.32 -10.23
N ARG A 140 5.34 14.24 -8.92
CA ARG A 140 6.09 13.44 -7.95
C ARG A 140 5.18 12.72 -6.97
N LEU A 141 5.63 11.60 -6.40
CA LEU A 141 4.85 10.82 -5.43
C LEU A 141 4.53 11.61 -4.15
N GLU A 142 5.39 12.54 -3.74
CA GLU A 142 5.18 13.43 -2.59
C GLU A 142 3.98 14.39 -2.76
N GLU A 143 3.54 14.61 -4.00
CA GLU A 143 2.43 15.51 -4.32
C GLU A 143 1.08 14.78 -4.23
N LEU A 144 1.07 13.44 -4.18
CA LEU A 144 -0.15 12.66 -4.05
C LEU A 144 -0.89 13.08 -2.77
N PRO A 145 -2.21 13.33 -2.82
CA PRO A 145 -2.99 13.65 -1.62
C PRO A 145 -2.76 12.64 -0.48
N SER A 146 -2.68 11.35 -0.80
CA SER A 146 -2.45 10.29 0.17
C SER A 146 -1.05 10.31 0.79
N TYR A 147 -0.05 10.99 0.20
CA TYR A 147 1.27 11.16 0.81
C TYR A 147 1.19 11.93 2.13
N THR A 148 0.22 12.84 2.26
CA THR A 148 0.01 13.63 3.49
C THR A 148 -0.38 12.80 4.71
N LEU A 149 -0.84 11.56 4.49
CA LEU A 149 -1.14 10.61 5.56
C LEU A 149 0.12 10.04 6.21
N LEU A 150 1.28 10.16 5.56
CA LEU A 150 2.55 9.65 6.08
C LEU A 150 3.17 10.61 7.10
N THR A 151 3.52 10.05 8.24
CA THR A 151 4.29 10.66 9.32
C THR A 151 5.63 9.93 9.46
N ARG A 152 6.72 10.70 9.49
CA ARG A 152 8.08 10.15 9.67
C ARG A 152 8.31 9.77 11.13
#